data_AF-A0A958GH51-F1
#
_entry.id   AF-A0A958GH51-F1
#
_cell.length_a   1.000
_cell.length_b   1.000
_cell.length_c   1.000
_cell.angle_alpha   90.00
_cell.angle_beta   90.00
_cell.angle_gamma   90.00
#
_symmetry.space_group_name_H-M   'P 1'
#
loop_
_entity.id
_entity.type
_entity.pdbx_description
1 polymer ?
#
loop_
_entity_poly.entity_id
_entity_poly.type
_entity_poly.pdbx_seq_one_letter_code
_entity_poly.pdbx_strand_id
1 'polypeptide(L)'
;DGLAFAWGAGVVFWEAVIADNNSHILITHGTDTMTSTAAALKGIDGKTIVLTGSMFPADFRDSDAVFNIGGAVVALQVLPAGVYIVMNGRVFRAENARKNIDKNCFEEI
;
A
#
# COMPACT_ATOMS: atom_id res chain seq x y z
N ASP A 1 8.04 15.14 -9.33
CA ASP A 1 7.59 14.07 -10.24
C ASP A 1 8.46 12.81 -10.08
N GLY A 2 8.73 12.44 -8.82
CA GLY A 2 9.47 11.23 -8.45
C GLY A 2 8.60 10.29 -7.62
N LEU A 3 8.94 9.00 -7.66
CA LEU A 3 8.41 7.96 -6.79
C LEU A 3 9.38 7.76 -5.63
N ALA A 4 8.87 7.73 -4.40
CA ALA A 4 9.64 7.42 -3.19
C ALA A 4 9.23 6.06 -2.63
N PHE A 5 10.23 5.30 -2.14
CA PHE A 5 10.05 4.00 -1.49
C PHE A 5 10.42 4.10 0.00
N ALA A 6 9.54 3.62 0.88
CA ALA A 6 9.77 3.59 2.32
C ALA A 6 9.70 2.15 2.86
N TRP A 7 10.49 1.85 3.91
CA TRP A 7 10.51 0.57 4.64
C TRP A 7 10.64 0.86 6.15
N GLY A 8 9.83 0.22 7.02
CA GLY A 8 9.81 0.51 8.47
C GLY A 8 8.62 -0.06 9.23
N ALA A 9 8.36 0.44 10.45
CA ALA A 9 7.13 0.22 11.21
C ALA A 9 6.23 1.46 11.13
N GLY A 10 4.96 1.39 11.56
CA GLY A 10 3.94 2.44 11.35
C GLY A 10 4.40 3.89 11.62
N VAL A 11 5.13 4.14 12.71
CA VAL A 11 5.67 5.48 13.04
C VAL A 11 6.76 5.95 12.08
N VAL A 12 7.65 5.04 11.67
CA VAL A 12 8.73 5.34 10.71
C VAL A 12 8.15 5.68 9.34
N PHE A 13 7.08 5.00 8.92
CA PHE A 13 6.39 5.34 7.68
C PHE A 13 5.77 6.73 7.73
N TRP A 14 5.10 7.09 8.83
CA TRP A 14 4.48 8.40 8.96
C TRP A 14 5.50 9.54 8.83
N GLU A 15 6.61 9.45 9.57
CA GLU A 15 7.68 10.45 9.53
C GLU A 15 8.30 10.56 8.13
N ALA A 16 8.62 9.42 7.51
CA ALA A 16 9.19 9.39 6.16
C ALA A 16 8.23 10.00 5.12
N VAL A 17 6.93 9.68 5.20
CA VAL A 17 5.92 10.15 4.26
C VAL A 17 5.68 11.66 4.40
N ILE A 18 5.67 12.19 5.62
CA ILE A 18 5.53 13.64 5.86
C ILE A 18 6.76 14.40 5.40
N ALA A 19 7.96 13.88 5.66
CA ALA A 19 9.21 14.54 5.30
C ALA A 19 9.48 14.55 3.79
N ASP A 20 8.85 13.62 3.04
CA ASP A 20 9.01 13.53 1.59
C ASP A 20 8.16 14.61 0.88
N ASN A 21 8.74 15.29 -0.11
CA ASN A 21 8.06 16.33 -0.88
C ASN A 21 7.22 15.79 -2.07
N ASN A 22 7.29 14.49 -2.37
CA ASN A 22 6.52 13.87 -3.45
C ASN A 22 5.05 13.74 -3.06
N SER A 23 4.17 13.94 -4.04
CA SER A 23 2.71 13.76 -3.90
C SER A 23 2.26 12.32 -4.13
N HIS A 24 3.10 11.47 -4.72
CA HIS A 24 2.80 10.07 -5.02
C HIS A 24 3.82 9.18 -4.30
N ILE A 25 3.35 8.32 -3.41
CA ILE A 25 4.22 7.48 -2.57
C ILE A 25 3.78 6.02 -2.66
N LEU A 26 4.70 5.16 -3.10
CA LEU A 26 4.52 3.70 -3.13
C LEU A 26 5.23 3.07 -1.95
N ILE A 27 4.49 2.33 -1.12
CA ILE A 27 5.05 1.61 0.02
C ILE A 27 4.90 0.12 -0.22
N THR A 28 6.02 -0.58 -0.33
CA THR A 28 6.04 -2.05 -0.25
C THR A 28 6.02 -2.47 1.21
N HIS A 29 5.11 -3.38 1.56
CA HIS A 29 4.83 -3.73 2.95
C HIS A 29 4.44 -5.21 3.10
N GLY A 30 4.82 -5.83 4.22
CA GLY A 30 4.36 -7.18 4.58
C GLY A 30 2.86 -7.20 4.88
N THR A 31 2.16 -8.26 4.51
CA THR A 31 0.68 -8.26 4.53
C THR A 31 0.07 -8.33 5.94
N ASP A 32 0.83 -8.77 6.94
CA ASP A 32 0.34 -8.98 8.32
C ASP A 32 -0.10 -7.69 9.02
N THR A 33 0.61 -6.60 8.80
CA THR A 33 0.36 -5.30 9.47
C THR A 33 0.08 -4.17 8.47
N MET A 34 -0.16 -4.51 7.19
CA MET A 34 -0.39 -3.52 6.14
C MET A 34 -1.60 -2.62 6.42
N THR A 35 -2.70 -3.19 6.93
CA THR A 35 -3.93 -2.44 7.22
C THR A 35 -3.75 -1.47 8.39
N SER A 36 -3.03 -1.87 9.44
CA SER A 36 -2.73 -0.98 10.57
C SER A 36 -1.77 0.15 10.16
N THR A 37 -0.77 -0.13 9.34
CA THR A 37 0.11 0.89 8.76
C THR A 37 -0.67 1.86 7.86
N ALA A 38 -1.55 1.35 6.98
CA ALA A 38 -2.40 2.21 6.13
C ALA A 38 -3.33 3.10 6.97
N ALA A 39 -3.91 2.57 8.04
CA ALA A 39 -4.75 3.34 8.96
C ALA A 39 -3.95 4.44 9.69
N ALA A 40 -2.70 4.17 10.06
CA ALA A 40 -1.81 5.14 10.67
C ALA A 40 -1.46 6.29 9.72
N LEU A 41 -1.40 6.05 8.40
CA LEU A 41 -1.08 7.03 7.35
C LEU A 41 -2.24 7.94 6.93
N LYS A 42 -3.43 7.77 7.52
CA LYS A 42 -4.59 8.64 7.24
C LYS A 42 -4.38 10.06 7.75
N GLY A 43 -4.90 11.03 7.00
CA GLY A 43 -4.85 12.46 7.36
C GLY A 43 -3.58 13.17 6.90
N ILE A 44 -2.69 12.50 6.17
CA ILE A 44 -1.63 13.18 5.43
C ILE A 44 -2.25 13.81 4.18
N ASP A 45 -2.37 15.13 4.19
CA ASP A 45 -2.98 15.88 3.10
C ASP A 45 -2.06 16.01 1.88
N GLY A 46 -2.68 16.15 0.71
CA GLY A 46 -1.97 16.43 -0.54
C GLY A 46 -1.15 15.27 -1.13
N LYS A 47 -1.27 14.05 -0.57
CA LYS A 47 -0.53 12.87 -1.03
C LYS A 47 -1.45 11.71 -1.38
N THR A 48 -1.16 11.06 -2.50
CA THR A 48 -1.68 9.73 -2.85
C THR A 48 -0.67 8.69 -2.39
N ILE A 49 -1.05 7.91 -1.39
CA ILE A 49 -0.19 6.91 -0.75
C ILE A 49 -0.80 5.54 -1.04
N VAL A 50 -0.03 4.66 -1.68
CA VAL A 50 -0.47 3.31 -1.99
C VAL A 50 0.46 2.31 -1.31
N LEU A 51 -0.12 1.45 -0.48
CA LEU A 51 0.55 0.30 0.10
C LEU A 51 0.28 -0.93 -0.75
N THR A 52 1.29 -1.74 -0.95
CA THR A 52 1.17 -3.01 -1.65
C THR A 52 2.19 -4.02 -1.13
N GLY A 53 2.05 -5.28 -1.53
CA GLY A 53 2.91 -6.37 -1.14
C GLY A 53 2.57 -7.61 -1.95
N SER A 54 2.84 -8.78 -1.38
CA SER A 54 2.50 -10.06 -2.01
C SER A 54 2.07 -11.06 -0.95
N MET A 55 1.17 -11.97 -1.32
CA MET A 55 0.77 -13.10 -0.49
C MET A 55 1.79 -14.25 -0.58
N PHE A 56 2.55 -14.30 -1.68
CA PHE A 56 3.68 -15.22 -1.85
C PHE A 56 4.99 -14.44 -2.00
N PRO A 57 6.13 -14.95 -1.47
CA PRO A 57 7.42 -14.28 -1.61
C PRO A 57 7.74 -14.00 -3.09
N ALA A 58 8.39 -12.86 -3.38
CA ALA A 58 8.64 -12.38 -4.74
C ALA A 58 9.43 -13.37 -5.62
N ASP A 59 10.30 -14.19 -5.02
CA ASP A 59 11.14 -15.16 -5.73
C ASP A 59 10.39 -16.41 -6.19
N PHE A 60 9.12 -16.57 -5.78
CA PHE A 60 8.31 -17.71 -6.19
C PHE A 60 7.70 -17.45 -7.56
N ARG A 61 7.70 -18.46 -8.44
CA ARG A 61 7.15 -18.36 -9.80
C ARG A 61 5.70 -17.90 -9.83
N ASP A 62 4.92 -18.28 -8.81
CA ASP A 62 3.50 -17.96 -8.69
C ASP A 62 3.27 -16.71 -7.80
N SER A 63 4.30 -15.87 -7.63
CA SER A 63 4.18 -14.64 -6.85
C SER A 63 3.23 -13.64 -7.50
N ASP A 64 2.37 -13.05 -6.68
CA ASP A 64 1.50 -11.94 -7.04
C ASP A 64 2.21 -10.57 -6.99
N ALA A 65 3.49 -10.52 -6.60
CA ALA A 65 4.24 -9.28 -6.38
C ALA A 65 4.28 -8.35 -7.60
N VAL A 66 4.66 -8.86 -8.78
CA VAL A 66 4.78 -8.02 -10.01
C VAL A 66 3.43 -7.44 -10.41
N PHE A 67 2.37 -8.25 -10.33
CA PHE A 67 1.02 -7.82 -10.65
C PHE A 67 0.51 -6.75 -9.68
N ASN A 68 0.73 -6.95 -8.37
CA ASN A 68 0.33 -5.99 -7.34
C ASN A 68 1.10 -4.66 -7.47
N ILE A 69 2.40 -4.68 -7.77
CA ILE A 69 3.19 -3.48 -8.06
C ILE A 69 2.66 -2.73 -9.28
N GLY A 70 2.35 -3.44 -10.37
CA GLY A 70 1.76 -2.83 -11.56
C GLY A 70 0.44 -2.11 -11.25
N GLY A 71 -0.45 -2.77 -10.52
CA GLY A 71 -1.70 -2.18 -10.06
C GLY A 71 -1.48 -0.97 -9.14
N ALA A 72 -0.50 -1.04 -8.24
CA ALA A 72 -0.19 0.03 -7.30
C ALA A 72 0.36 1.28 -8.00
N VAL A 73 1.22 1.12 -9.01
CA VAL A 73 1.71 2.22 -9.83
C VAL A 73 0.57 2.88 -10.60
N VAL A 74 -0.34 2.10 -11.19
CA VAL A 74 -1.54 2.66 -11.85
C VAL A 74 -2.39 3.44 -10.86
N ALA A 75 -2.70 2.84 -9.70
CA ALA A 75 -3.49 3.48 -8.64
C ALA A 75 -2.88 4.81 -8.19
N LEU A 76 -1.55 4.88 -8.04
CA LEU A 76 -0.85 6.11 -7.68
C LEU A 76 -1.07 7.24 -8.68
N GLN A 77 -1.16 6.95 -9.97
CA GLN A 77 -1.28 7.96 -11.02
C GLN A 77 -2.72 8.46 -11.22
N VAL A 78 -3.73 7.65 -10.87
CA VAL A 78 -5.13 7.93 -11.24
C VAL A 78 -6.04 8.24 -10.05
N LEU A 79 -5.64 7.90 -8.83
CA LEU A 79 -6.44 8.14 -7.64
C LEU A 79 -6.16 9.50 -7.02
N PRO A 80 -7.19 10.17 -6.46
CA PRO A 80 -6.99 11.39 -5.71
C PRO A 80 -6.21 11.12 -4.42
N ALA A 81 -5.70 12.20 -3.82
CA ALA A 81 -5.02 12.14 -2.52
C ALA A 81 -5.82 11.32 -1.49
N GLY A 82 -5.10 10.49 -0.75
CA GLY A 82 -5.67 9.47 0.13
C GLY A 82 -4.73 8.29 0.31
N VAL A 83 -5.12 7.37 1.21
CA VAL A 83 -4.36 6.15 1.51
C VAL A 83 -5.11 4.93 0.99
N TYR A 84 -4.42 4.13 0.20
CA TYR A 84 -5.00 2.96 -0.46
C TYR A 84 -4.13 1.72 -0.25
N ILE A 85 -4.75 0.55 -0.37
CA ILE A 85 -4.08 -0.74 -0.47
C ILE A 85 -4.38 -1.34 -1.83
N VAL A 86 -3.35 -1.84 -2.52
CA VAL A 86 -3.51 -2.61 -3.77
C VAL A 86 -3.00 -4.03 -3.56
N MET A 87 -3.95 -4.97 -3.57
CA MET A 87 -3.72 -6.41 -3.38
C MET A 87 -4.81 -7.18 -4.13
N ASN A 88 -4.53 -8.42 -4.55
CA ASN A 88 -5.52 -9.31 -5.18
C ASN A 88 -6.21 -8.70 -6.43
N GLY A 89 -5.50 -7.82 -7.16
CA GLY A 89 -6.05 -7.13 -8.34
C GLY A 89 -7.13 -6.09 -8.03
N ARG A 90 -7.23 -5.64 -6.77
CA ARG A 90 -8.23 -4.67 -6.32
C ARG A 90 -7.55 -3.50 -5.62
N VAL A 91 -8.24 -2.36 -5.63
CA VAL A 91 -7.88 -1.17 -4.85
C VAL A 91 -8.84 -1.06 -3.68
N PHE A 92 -8.32 -0.88 -2.47
CA PHE A 92 -9.09 -0.64 -1.27
C PHE A 92 -8.72 0.70 -0.67
N ARG A 93 -9.69 1.45 -0.11
CA ARG A 93 -9.37 2.55 0.81
C ARG A 93 -8.89 1.96 2.13
N ALA A 94 -7.94 2.62 2.79
CA ALA A 94 -7.34 2.13 4.04
C ALA A 94 -8.39 1.76 5.10
N GLU A 95 -9.46 2.56 5.22
CA GLU A 95 -10.56 2.35 6.16
C GLU A 95 -11.46 1.16 5.86
N ASN A 96 -11.44 0.64 4.62
CA ASN A 96 -12.37 -0.39 4.14
C ASN A 96 -11.64 -1.69 3.80
N ALA A 97 -10.41 -1.91 4.26
CA ALA A 97 -9.61 -3.08 3.89
C ALA A 97 -9.32 -3.96 5.12
N ARG A 98 -9.48 -5.27 4.97
CA ARG A 98 -8.95 -6.26 5.93
C ARG A 98 -8.22 -7.40 5.24
N LYS A 99 -7.21 -7.98 5.91
CA LYS A 99 -6.62 -9.27 5.52
C LYS A 99 -7.51 -10.40 6.05
N ASN A 100 -8.14 -11.14 5.16
CA ASN A 100 -8.81 -12.39 5.46
C ASN A 100 -7.75 -13.52 5.53
N ILE A 101 -7.49 -14.00 6.74
CA ILE A 101 -6.47 -15.02 7.00
C ILE A 101 -6.92 -16.36 6.40
N ASP A 102 -8.19 -16.73 6.56
CA ASP A 102 -8.72 -18.02 6.10
C ASP A 102 -8.69 -18.16 4.58
N LYS A 103 -8.98 -17.07 3.86
CA LYS A 103 -8.96 -17.04 2.39
C LYS A 103 -7.61 -16.62 1.80
N ASN A 104 -6.66 -16.24 2.65
CA ASN A 104 -5.37 -15.70 2.26
C ASN A 104 -5.50 -14.57 1.21
N CYS A 105 -6.37 -13.58 1.47
CA CYS A 105 -6.58 -12.43 0.59
C CYS A 105 -6.97 -11.15 1.35
N PHE A 106 -6.98 -10.02 0.66
CA PHE A 106 -7.61 -8.80 1.13
C PHE A 106 -9.06 -8.72 0.65
N GLU A 107 -9.94 -8.22 1.52
CA GLU A 107 -11.35 -8.00 1.23
C GLU A 107 -11.86 -6.70 1.86
N GLU A 108 -13.04 -6.27 1.41
CA GLU A 108 -13.73 -5.12 1.99
C GLU A 108 -14.34 -5.50 3.35
N ILE A 109 -14.36 -4.54 4.27
CA ILE A 109 -15.02 -4.67 5.59
C ILE A 109 -16.52 -4.42 5.44
#